data_AF-A0A0Q6FDE4-F1
#
_entry.id   AF-A0A0Q6FDE4-F1
#
_cell.length_a   1.000
_cell.length_b   1.000
_cell.length_c   1.000
_cell.angle_alpha   90.00
_cell.angle_beta   90.00
_cell.angle_gamma   90.00
#
_symmetry.space_group_name_H-M   'P 1'
#
loop_
_entity.id
_entity.type
_entity.pdbx_description
1 polymer ?
#
loop_
_entity_poly.entity_id
_entity_poly.type
_entity_poly.pdbx_seq_one_letter_code
_entity_poly.pdbx_strand_id
1 'polypeptide(L)' 'MSAAAGGAGLPPAFPWHAVMHAGLCLLRLPARDFWAMTPREMQAALGGLRPRAAGPGRPGLEDLMRAFPDEGREGNRE' A
#
# COMPACT_ATOMS: atom_id res chain seq x y z
N MET A 1 -8.42 -22.44 3.50
CA MET A 1 -8.04 -22.87 2.13
C MET A 1 -8.59 -21.82 1.17
N SER A 2 -7.75 -20.96 0.58
CA SER A 2 -8.20 -20.00 -0.45
C SER A 2 -7.55 -20.41 -1.76
N ALA A 3 -8.40 -20.84 -2.70
CA ALA A 3 -7.99 -21.35 -3.99
C ALA A 3 -7.76 -20.19 -4.96
N ALA A 4 -6.67 -20.27 -5.72
CA ALA A 4 -6.42 -19.47 -6.89
C ALA A 4 -7.53 -19.72 -7.92
N ALA A 5 -8.37 -18.72 -8.16
CA ALA A 5 -9.28 -18.71 -9.29
C ALA A 5 -8.88 -17.54 -10.20
N GLY A 6 -8.11 -17.86 -11.23
CA GLY A 6 -8.00 -17.04 -12.42
C GLY A 6 -9.36 -17.02 -13.13
N GLY A 7 -10.26 -16.17 -12.66
CA GLY A 7 -11.41 -15.72 -13.43
C GLY A 7 -11.08 -14.33 -13.93
N ALA A 8 -11.14 -14.11 -15.25
CA ALA A 8 -11.19 -12.77 -15.81
C ALA A 8 -12.55 -12.15 -15.43
N GLY A 9 -12.71 -11.85 -14.14
CA GLY A 9 -13.87 -11.17 -13.59
C GLY A 9 -13.87 -9.72 -14.04
N LEU A 10 -15.07 -9.14 -14.12
CA LEU A 10 -15.22 -7.70 -14.31
C LEU A 10 -14.27 -6.96 -13.36
N PRO A 11 -13.64 -5.87 -13.82
CA PRO A 11 -12.74 -5.11 -12.98
C PRO A 11 -13.45 -4.77 -11.66
N PRO A 12 -12.75 -4.86 -10.52
CA PRO A 12 -13.36 -4.58 -9.24
C PRO A 12 -13.97 -3.17 -9.26
N ALA A 13 -15.11 -3.02 -8.58
CA ALA A 13 -15.73 -1.71 -8.43
C ALA A 13 -14.75 -0.70 -7.83
N PHE A 14 -14.90 0.57 -8.22
CA PHE A 14 -14.04 1.63 -7.72
C PHE A 14 -14.07 1.69 -6.18
N PRO A 15 -12.92 1.76 -5.48
CA PRO A 15 -12.85 1.60 -4.03
C PRO A 15 -13.22 2.90 -3.28
N TRP A 16 -14.48 3.29 -3.35
CA TRP A 16 -14.99 4.55 -2.76
C TRP A 16 -14.66 4.72 -1.28
N HIS A 17 -14.78 3.67 -0.47
CA HIS A 17 -14.48 3.73 0.95
C HIS A 17 -13.03 4.14 1.23
N ALA A 18 -12.07 3.54 0.53
CA ALA A 18 -10.65 3.85 0.70
C ALA A 18 -10.33 5.28 0.26
N VAL A 19 -10.91 5.72 -0.86
CA VAL A 19 -10.68 7.06 -1.42
C VAL A 19 -11.28 8.15 -0.52
N MET A 20 -12.51 7.95 -0.01
CA MET A 20 -13.14 8.91 0.91
C MET A 20 -12.38 8.98 2.24
N HIS A 21 -11.95 7.84 2.79
CA HIS A 21 -11.14 7.83 4.01
C HIS A 21 -9.79 8.56 3.81
N ALA A 22 -9.10 8.29 2.70
CA ALA A 22 -7.85 8.97 2.40
C ALA A 22 -8.04 10.49 2.17
N GLY A 23 -9.03 10.89 1.37
CA GLY A 23 -9.28 12.29 1.04
C GLY A 23 -9.83 13.11 2.20
N LEU A 24 -10.92 12.67 2.82
CA LEU A 24 -11.65 13.44 3.83
C LEU A 24 -11.08 13.29 5.24
N CYS A 25 -10.49 12.13 5.57
CA CYS A 25 -9.95 11.87 6.92
C CYS A 25 -8.44 12.06 6.99
N LEU A 26 -7.66 11.37 6.15
CA LEU A 26 -6.19 11.40 6.26
C LEU A 26 -5.58 12.71 5.74
N LEU A 27 -5.98 13.12 4.53
CA LEU A 27 -5.53 14.37 3.91
C LEU A 27 -6.30 15.60 4.42
N ARG A 28 -7.44 15.38 5.10
CA ARG A 28 -8.33 16.41 5.65
C ARG A 28 -8.74 17.45 4.60
N LEU A 29 -8.98 17.01 3.37
CA LEU A 29 -9.47 17.88 2.32
C LEU A 29 -10.87 18.39 2.66
N PRO A 30 -11.16 19.68 2.46
CA PRO A 30 -12.54 20.17 2.52
C PRO A 30 -13.40 19.37 1.53
N ALA A 31 -14.60 18.97 1.96
CA ALA A 31 -15.47 18.12 1.12
C ALA A 31 -15.75 18.73 -0.26
N ARG A 32 -15.91 20.06 -0.33
CA ARG A 32 -16.10 20.78 -1.60
C ARG A 32 -14.92 20.57 -2.57
N ASP A 33 -13.69 20.59 -2.06
CA ASP A 33 -12.48 20.52 -2.86
C ASP A 33 -12.31 19.07 -3.32
N PHE A 34 -12.51 18.10 -2.42
CA PHE A 34 -12.50 16.66 -2.75
C PHE A 34 -13.47 16.30 -3.89
N TRP A 35 -14.70 16.82 -3.87
CA TRP A 35 -15.70 16.53 -4.90
C TRP A 35 -15.51 17.33 -6.19
N ALA A 36 -14.80 18.46 -6.15
CA ALA A 36 -14.48 19.26 -7.34
C ALA A 36 -13.22 18.76 -8.07
N MET A 37 -12.35 18.02 -7.40
CA MET A 37 -11.10 17.50 -7.97
C MET A 37 -11.36 16.51 -9.11
N THR A 38 -10.53 16.60 -10.14
CA THR A 38 -10.48 15.61 -11.21
C THR A 38 -9.84 14.29 -10.73
N PRO A 39 -10.12 13.15 -11.38
CA PRO A 39 -9.46 11.89 -11.06
C PRO A 39 -7.92 11.94 -11.11
N ARG A 40 -7.35 12.79 -11.99
CA ARG A 40 -5.90 12.96 -12.10
C ARG A 40 -5.31 13.72 -10.91
N GLU A 41 -6.00 14.74 -10.43
CA GLU A 41 -5.62 15.46 -9.21
C GLU A 41 -5.78 14.57 -7.97
N MET A 42 -6.85 13.78 -7.92
CA MET A 42 -7.05 12.77 -6.87
C MET A 42 -5.89 11.75 -6.85
N GLN A 43 -5.52 11.21 -8.01
CA GLN A 43 -4.37 10.30 -8.13
C GLN A 43 -3.07 10.93 -7.62
N ALA A 44 -2.85 12.22 -7.90
CA ALA A 44 -1.69 12.95 -7.42
C ALA A 44 -1.72 13.13 -5.89
N ALA A 45 -2.86 13.55 -5.34
CA ALA A 45 -3.04 13.76 -3.91
C ALA A 45 -2.86 12.46 -3.09
N LEU A 46 -3.30 11.32 -3.64
CA LEU A 46 -3.13 10.01 -3.03
C LEU A 46 -1.70 9.44 -3.17
N GLY A 47 -0.76 10.20 -3.74
CA GLY A 47 0.63 9.80 -3.90
C GLY A 47 0.88 8.89 -5.10
N GLY A 48 -0.08 8.76 -6.02
CA GLY A 48 0.02 7.95 -7.22
C GLY A 48 1.02 8.44 -8.27
N LEU A 49 1.57 9.65 -8.08
CA LEU A 49 2.70 10.16 -8.87
C LEU A 49 4.06 9.81 -8.26
N ARG A 50 4.11 9.32 -7.01
CA ARG A 50 5.37 8.88 -6.43
C ARG A 50 5.81 7.59 -7.14
N PRO A 51 7.04 7.53 -7.67
CA PRO A 51 7.60 6.28 -8.16
C PRO A 51 7.49 5.25 -7.04
N ARG A 52 6.85 4.11 -7.32
CA ARG A 52 6.88 3.01 -6.38
C ARG A 52 8.30 2.50 -6.37
N ALA A 53 9.03 2.73 -5.28
CA ALA A 53 10.33 2.11 -5.09
C ALA A 53 10.12 0.60 -5.25
N ALA A 54 10.83 0.00 -6.20
CA ALA A 54 10.91 -1.44 -6.23
C ALA A 54 11.52 -1.86 -4.89
N GLY A 55 10.76 -2.61 -4.08
CA GLY A 55 11.34 -3.26 -2.91
C GLY A 55 12.52 -4.13 -3.35
N PRO A 56 13.43 -4.49 -2.43
CA PRO A 56 14.52 -5.39 -2.77
C PRO A 56 13.94 -6.65 -3.44
N GLY A 57 14.45 -6.97 -4.63
CA GLY A 57 14.17 -8.25 -5.27
C GLY A 57 14.67 -9.40 -4.40
N ARG A 58 14.39 -10.64 -4.80
CA ARG A 58 14.78 -11.81 -4.01
C ARG A 58 16.25 -11.80 -3.54
N PRO A 59 17.24 -11.44 -4.40
CA PRO A 59 18.63 -11.35 -3.97
C PRO A 59 18.87 -10.26 -2.91
N GLY A 60 18.27 -9.07 -3.09
CA GLY A 60 18.40 -7.98 -2.12
C GLY A 60 17.75 -8.31 -0.77
N LEU A 61 16.70 -9.12 -0.76
CA LEU A 61 16.12 -9.63 0.49
C LEU A 61 17.08 -10.62 1.18
N GLU A 62 17.71 -11.52 0.43
CA GLU A 62 18.69 -12.47 0.95
C GLU A 62 19.93 -11.78 1.53
N ASP A 63 20.41 -10.72 0.88
CA ASP A 63 21.50 -9.90 1.39
C ASP A 63 21.12 -9.22 2.72
N LEU A 64 19.89 -8.71 2.83
CA LEU A 64 19.38 -8.11 4.06
C LEU A 64 19.27 -9.14 5.20
N MET A 65 18.77 -10.35 4.91
CA MET A 65 18.68 -11.43 5.90
C MET A 65 20.06 -11.84 6.43
N ARG A 66 21.08 -11.84 5.57
CA ARG A 66 22.46 -12.13 6.00
C ARG A 66 23.07 -10.97 6.79
N ALA A 67 22.75 -9.74 6.42
CA ALA A 67 23.27 -8.53 7.09
C ALA A 67 22.64 -8.32 8.47
N PHE A 68 21.39 -8.73 8.66
CA PHE A 68 20.64 -8.59 9.91
C PHE A 68 20.06 -9.94 10.35
N PRO A 69 20.88 -10.87 10.83
CA PRO A 69 20.40 -12.13 11.38
C PRO A 69 19.64 -11.88 12.69
N ASP A 70 18.46 -12.48 12.84
CA ASP A 70 17.62 -12.37 14.04
C ASP A 70 18.22 -13.18 15.21
N GLU A 71 19.30 -12.68 15.82
CA GLU A 71 19.89 -13.27 17.03
C GLU A 71 19.49 -12.44 18.26
N GLY A 72 18.43 -12.87 18.98
CA GLY A 72 17.99 -12.09 20.15
C GLY A 72 16.71 -12.51 20.86
N ARG A 73 16.43 -13.82 21.00
CA ARG A 73 15.38 -14.26 21.94
C ARG A 73 15.72 -15.48 22.82
N GLU A 74 16.99 -15.88 22.87
CA GLU A 74 17.49 -16.88 23.81
C GLU A 74 18.38 -16.21 24.85
N GLY A 75 17.73 -15.57 25.83
CA GLY A 75 18.40 -14.92 26.96
C GLY A 75 17.46 -14.73 28.15
N ASN A 76 16.51 -15.65 28.34
CA ASN A 76 15.72 -15.74 29.58
C ASN A 76 15.14 -17.16 29.73
N ARG A 77 15.99 -18.11 30.09
CA ARG A 77 15.56 -19.27 30.88
C ARG A 77 16.73 -19.71 31.76
N GLU A 78 16.61 -19.29 33.02
CA GLU A 78 17.26 -19.82 34.24
C GLU A 78 18.75 -19.54 34.45
#